data_AF-C1DBW7-F1
#
_entry.id   AF-C1DBW7-F1
#
_cell.length_a   1.000
_cell.length_b   1.000
_cell.length_c   1.000
_cell.angle_alpha   90.00
_cell.angle_beta   90.00
_cell.angle_gamma   90.00
#
_symmetry.space_group_name_H-M   'P 1'
#
loop_
_entity.id
_entity.type
_entity.pdbx_description
1 polymer ?
#
loop_
_entity_poly.entity_id
_entity_poly.type
_entity_poly.pdbx_seq_one_letter_code
_entity_poly.pdbx_strand_id
1 'polypeptide(L)'
;MAEFFAVMPGWAIALLLVALAAALFFEAINGFHDTSNAVAMTIYCRALSPMTAVALSAAGNFAGILAGGLGVAFAILHILPVDLLLATDLLQSLILIGAILLGAIFWNFTSWWFGIPLSSTHSLVGAMLGVGAAHGWLVNGNWLEGVRWSEAGTIGLSLLVSPLLGLGLAVAGLRLWLAWQPHSPLQAVPQAGSQPPVAARWLLVSSALGVSLAHGSNDGQKGVGLIMLVLISIVPAQFAINPHASVAALAGTRQAVQQFEAFHAAYPAALARLVPPSAGVAAACPVTRAHEWSARLSRTLAQSPAVWPARTRQQVRQDLLCLNATVRQMQAQYAWPAEPAAQLSRMAGGLLLLTDYAPRWVMLAVALALGGGTLVGWRRVVRTVSERIGQQPLSYAQGVVAQTVGALSIGLASSLAMPVSTTHVVTSAVAGTVLARRGALQAGTVSAIVWAWVATLPVTMLVSGGLYLLAMRCLG
;
A
#
# COMPACT_ATOMS: atom_id res chain seq x y z
N MET A 1 -20.54 16.85 7.75
CA MET A 1 -20.89 15.43 7.95
C MET A 1 -22.39 15.25 8.18
N ALA A 2 -22.98 15.90 9.20
CA ALA A 2 -24.41 15.75 9.54
C ALA A 2 -25.39 16.02 8.39
N GLU A 3 -25.21 17.10 7.62
CA GLU A 3 -26.10 17.41 6.48
C GLU A 3 -26.05 16.39 5.33
N PHE A 4 -24.96 15.64 5.18
CA PHE A 4 -24.83 14.64 4.10
C PHE A 4 -25.49 13.31 4.46
N PHE A 5 -25.32 12.86 5.71
CA PHE A 5 -26.02 11.67 6.20
C PHE A 5 -27.54 11.87 6.24
N ALA A 6 -28.01 13.12 6.31
CA ALA A 6 -29.44 13.44 6.24
C ALA A 6 -30.06 13.24 4.83
N VAL A 7 -29.24 13.23 3.77
CA VAL A 7 -29.72 13.15 2.37
C VAL A 7 -29.47 11.76 1.75
N MET A 8 -28.63 10.92 2.38
CA MET A 8 -28.40 9.55 1.92
C MET A 8 -29.51 8.60 2.36
N PRO A 9 -29.94 7.66 1.51
CA PRO A 9 -30.88 6.63 1.93
C PRO A 9 -30.23 5.74 3.01
N GLY A 10 -31.02 5.31 3.99
CA GLY A 10 -30.51 4.57 5.16
C GLY A 10 -29.74 3.29 4.79
N TRP A 11 -30.13 2.61 3.71
CA TRP A 11 -29.42 1.42 3.22
C TRP A 11 -27.99 1.75 2.76
N ALA A 12 -27.76 2.92 2.15
CA ALA A 12 -26.43 3.32 1.68
C ALA A 12 -25.50 3.63 2.87
N ILE A 13 -26.06 4.24 3.92
CA ILE A 13 -25.34 4.48 5.18
C ILE A 13 -24.94 3.14 5.82
N ALA A 14 -25.87 2.18 5.87
CA ALA A 14 -25.58 0.85 6.40
C ALA A 14 -24.46 0.15 5.62
N LEU A 15 -24.52 0.16 4.28
CA LEU A 15 -23.48 -0.44 3.43
C LEU A 15 -22.13 0.28 3.54
N LEU A 16 -22.12 1.61 3.67
CA LEU A 16 -20.90 2.37 3.97
C LEU A 16 -20.27 1.92 5.29
N LEU A 17 -21.06 1.79 6.35
CA LEU A 17 -20.57 1.34 7.66
C LEU A 17 -20.02 -0.09 7.58
N VAL A 18 -20.69 -0.98 6.84
CA VAL A 18 -20.21 -2.34 6.58
C VAL A 18 -18.89 -2.34 5.82
N ALA A 19 -18.76 -1.53 4.76
CA ALA A 19 -17.53 -1.42 3.98
C ALA A 19 -16.36 -0.88 4.82
N LEU A 20 -16.60 0.15 5.64
CA LEU A 20 -15.60 0.68 6.57
C LEU A 20 -15.20 -0.36 7.63
N ALA A 21 -16.18 -1.07 8.21
CA ALA A 21 -15.90 -2.14 9.17
C ALA A 21 -15.11 -3.29 8.53
N ALA A 22 -15.44 -3.69 7.31
CA ALA A 22 -14.72 -4.71 6.56
C ALA A 22 -13.28 -4.28 6.24
N ALA A 23 -13.06 -3.03 5.83
CA ALA A 23 -11.71 -2.49 5.59
C ALA A 23 -10.86 -2.43 6.87
N LEU A 24 -11.45 -2.03 8.01
CA LEU A 24 -10.77 -2.08 9.31
C LEU A 24 -10.51 -3.52 9.75
N PHE A 25 -11.43 -4.45 9.47
CA PHE A 25 -11.24 -5.85 9.77
C PHE A 25 -10.14 -6.49 8.92
N PHE A 26 -10.06 -6.13 7.63
CA PHE A 26 -8.94 -6.50 6.76
C PHE A 26 -7.61 -6.05 7.36
N GLU A 27 -7.53 -4.81 7.83
CA GLU A 27 -6.32 -4.29 8.47
C GLU A 27 -5.98 -5.02 9.78
N ALA A 28 -6.99 -5.36 10.58
CA ALA A 28 -6.79 -6.17 11.78
C ALA A 28 -6.25 -7.57 11.43
N ILE A 29 -6.76 -8.20 10.36
CA ILE A 29 -6.22 -9.46 9.83
C ILE A 29 -4.77 -9.29 9.38
N ASN A 30 -4.46 -8.17 8.74
CA ASN A 30 -3.08 -7.86 8.35
C ASN A 30 -2.16 -7.82 9.57
N GLY A 31 -2.61 -7.18 10.65
CA GLY A 31 -1.94 -7.22 11.94
C GLY A 31 -1.69 -8.64 12.45
N PHE A 32 -2.65 -9.55 12.32
CA PHE A 32 -2.50 -10.97 12.73
C PHE A 32 -1.34 -11.66 12.02
N HIS A 33 -1.27 -11.49 10.70
CA HIS A 33 -0.27 -12.14 9.85
C HIS A 33 1.12 -11.60 10.10
N ASP A 34 1.27 -10.28 10.08
CA ASP A 34 2.60 -9.70 10.01
C ASP A 34 3.22 -9.41 11.39
N THR A 35 2.49 -9.69 12.47
CA THR A 35 3.06 -9.71 13.82
C THR A 35 4.32 -10.58 13.87
N SER A 36 4.28 -11.77 13.26
CA SER A 36 5.41 -12.70 13.30
C SER A 36 6.67 -12.13 12.67
N ASN A 37 6.56 -11.27 11.66
CA ASN A 37 7.71 -10.72 10.96
C ASN A 37 8.56 -9.85 11.90
N ALA A 38 7.93 -9.10 12.80
CA ALA A 38 8.63 -8.28 13.76
C ALA A 38 9.08 -9.06 14.99
N VAL A 39 8.21 -9.87 15.60
CA VAL A 39 8.45 -10.40 16.96
C VAL A 39 9.09 -11.77 17.01
N ALA A 40 9.05 -12.55 15.91
CA ALA A 40 9.45 -13.96 15.94
C ALA A 40 10.89 -14.15 16.44
N MET A 41 11.86 -13.37 15.93
CA MET A 41 13.26 -13.51 16.37
C MET A 41 13.47 -13.02 17.80
N THR A 42 12.80 -11.97 18.23
CA THR A 42 12.90 -11.44 19.60
C THR A 42 12.36 -12.43 20.63
N ILE A 43 11.28 -13.15 20.28
CA ILE A 43 10.69 -14.21 21.11
C ILE A 43 11.57 -15.47 21.07
N TYR A 44 11.99 -15.91 19.88
CA TYR A 44 12.85 -17.09 19.68
C TYR A 44 14.17 -16.96 20.47
N CYS A 45 14.81 -15.79 20.37
CA CYS A 45 16.03 -15.46 21.11
C CYS A 45 15.79 -15.14 22.59
N ARG A 46 14.55 -15.23 23.08
CA ARG A 46 14.16 -14.95 24.48
C ARG A 46 14.56 -13.56 24.97
N ALA A 47 14.63 -12.58 24.07
CA ALA A 47 14.96 -11.20 24.39
C ALA A 47 13.80 -10.47 25.10
N LEU A 48 12.56 -10.84 24.77
CA LEU A 48 11.34 -10.38 25.43
C LEU A 48 10.35 -11.53 25.61
N SER A 49 9.46 -11.39 26.60
CA SER A 49 8.30 -12.27 26.72
C SER A 49 7.38 -12.07 25.50
N PRO A 50 6.62 -13.10 25.07
CA PRO A 50 5.75 -12.97 23.92
C PRO A 50 4.75 -11.80 24.01
N MET A 51 4.10 -11.62 25.17
CA MET A 51 3.15 -10.53 25.35
C MET A 51 3.81 -9.15 25.29
N THR A 52 5.00 -9.00 25.88
CA THR A 52 5.76 -7.74 25.81
C THR A 52 6.23 -7.44 24.38
N ALA A 53 6.72 -8.45 23.66
CA ALA A 53 7.18 -8.30 22.28
C ALA A 53 6.03 -7.87 21.36
N VAL A 54 4.87 -8.51 21.50
CA VAL A 54 3.67 -8.21 20.71
C VAL A 54 3.11 -6.84 21.05
N ALA A 55 3.05 -6.45 22.34
CA ALA A 55 2.60 -5.11 22.74
C ALA A 55 3.53 -4.00 22.20
N LEU A 56 4.84 -4.22 22.25
CA LEU A 56 5.82 -3.29 21.67
C LEU A 56 5.66 -3.19 20.15
N SER A 57 5.42 -4.32 19.48
CA SER A 57 5.17 -4.34 18.04
C SER A 57 3.88 -3.61 17.67
N ALA A 58 2.80 -3.80 18.44
CA ALA A 58 1.54 -3.08 18.24
C ALA A 58 1.72 -1.56 18.37
N ALA A 59 2.48 -1.11 19.38
CA ALA A 59 2.84 0.31 19.54
C ALA A 59 3.71 0.83 18.38
N GLY A 60 4.67 0.02 17.91
CA GLY A 60 5.50 0.33 16.75
C GLY A 60 4.69 0.45 15.46
N ASN A 61 3.78 -0.50 15.19
CA ASN A 61 2.87 -0.45 14.05
C ASN A 61 1.99 0.81 14.08
N PHE A 62 1.42 1.12 15.24
CA PHE A 62 0.62 2.33 15.46
C PHE A 62 1.42 3.61 15.16
N ALA A 63 2.61 3.73 15.75
CA ALA A 63 3.49 4.88 15.52
C ALA A 63 3.97 4.96 14.06
N GLY A 64 4.24 3.82 13.42
CA GLY A 64 4.66 3.73 12.03
C GLY A 64 3.63 4.30 11.05
N ILE A 65 2.33 4.10 11.31
CA ILE A 65 1.26 4.69 10.51
C ILE A 65 1.25 6.22 10.63
N LEU A 66 1.38 6.73 11.85
CA LEU A 66 1.33 8.18 12.11
C LEU A 66 2.59 8.91 11.60
N ALA A 67 3.74 8.24 11.64
CA ALA A 67 5.01 8.77 11.13
C ALA A 67 5.17 8.53 9.62
N GLY A 68 4.43 7.60 9.04
CA GLY A 68 4.48 7.25 7.63
C GLY A 68 3.86 8.32 6.73
N GLY A 69 4.41 8.47 5.53
CA GLY A 69 3.80 9.27 4.48
C GLY A 69 2.63 8.55 3.81
N LEU A 70 1.78 9.30 3.10
CA LEU A 70 0.60 8.74 2.40
C LEU A 70 0.93 8.14 1.02
N GLY A 71 2.19 8.17 0.59
CA GLY A 71 2.58 7.75 -0.75
C GLY A 71 2.16 6.30 -1.09
N VAL A 72 2.36 5.38 -0.14
CA VAL A 72 1.94 3.97 -0.31
C VAL A 72 0.42 3.84 -0.42
N ALA A 73 -0.33 4.61 0.36
CA ALA A 73 -1.80 4.63 0.32
C ALA A 73 -2.32 5.02 -1.06
N PHE A 74 -1.76 6.10 -1.63
CA PHE A 74 -2.16 6.59 -2.94
C PHE A 74 -1.64 5.73 -4.09
N ALA A 75 -0.47 5.11 -3.95
CA ALA A 75 0.00 4.12 -4.93
C ALA A 75 -0.99 2.96 -5.10
N ILE A 76 -1.55 2.45 -4.00
CA ILE A 76 -2.62 1.43 -4.04
C ILE A 76 -3.91 1.99 -4.64
N LEU A 77 -4.35 3.15 -4.17
CA LEU A 77 -5.60 3.78 -4.62
C LEU A 77 -5.60 4.05 -6.14
N HIS A 78 -4.45 4.42 -6.70
CA HIS A 78 -4.29 4.73 -8.12
C HIS A 78 -4.16 3.51 -9.05
N ILE A 79 -4.23 2.27 -8.54
CA ILE A 79 -4.33 1.06 -9.39
C ILE A 79 -5.65 1.05 -10.15
N LEU A 80 -6.73 1.38 -9.43
CA LEU A 80 -8.06 1.49 -10.02
C LEU A 80 -8.27 2.93 -10.48
N PRO A 81 -8.81 3.14 -11.69
CA PRO A 81 -9.23 4.47 -12.11
C PRO A 81 -10.34 4.95 -11.18
N VAL A 82 -10.03 5.91 -10.30
CA VAL A 82 -10.95 6.39 -9.26
C VAL A 82 -12.21 7.00 -9.88
N ASP A 83 -12.12 7.57 -11.08
CA ASP A 83 -13.25 8.16 -11.77
C ASP A 83 -14.24 7.12 -12.32
N LEU A 84 -13.79 5.86 -12.49
CA LEU A 84 -14.68 4.72 -12.75
C LEU A 84 -15.66 4.51 -11.59
N LEU A 85 -15.25 4.86 -10.35
CA LEU A 85 -16.05 4.77 -9.13
C LEU A 85 -17.00 5.97 -8.97
N LEU A 86 -16.69 7.09 -9.66
CA LEU A 86 -17.45 8.34 -9.61
C LEU A 86 -18.50 8.46 -10.71
N ALA A 87 -18.31 7.75 -11.82
CA ALA A 87 -19.23 7.71 -12.96
C ALA A 87 -20.29 6.59 -12.85
N THR A 88 -20.14 5.70 -11.86
CA THR A 88 -21.03 4.56 -11.62
C THR A 88 -22.10 4.91 -10.60
N ASP A 89 -23.24 4.23 -10.69
CA ASP A 89 -24.30 4.35 -9.69
C ASP A 89 -23.77 3.93 -8.31
N LEU A 90 -24.25 4.60 -7.24
CA LEU A 90 -23.83 4.34 -5.86
C LEU A 90 -23.81 2.85 -5.49
N LEU A 91 -24.80 2.10 -5.98
CA LEU A 91 -24.90 0.66 -5.76
C LEU A 91 -23.77 -0.12 -6.44
N GLN A 92 -23.41 0.23 -7.67
CA GLN A 92 -22.30 -0.39 -8.40
C GLN A 92 -20.95 -0.11 -7.73
N SER A 93 -20.73 1.13 -7.26
CA SER A 93 -19.52 1.49 -6.51
C SER A 93 -19.40 0.69 -5.22
N LEU A 94 -20.51 0.48 -4.51
CA LEU A 94 -20.56 -0.34 -3.29
C LEU A 94 -20.25 -1.82 -3.57
N ILE A 95 -20.74 -2.37 -4.68
CA ILE A 95 -20.48 -3.76 -5.07
C ILE A 95 -19.03 -3.96 -5.46
N LEU A 96 -18.48 -3.01 -6.22
CA LEU A 96 -17.08 -3.01 -6.62
C LEU A 96 -16.18 -3.05 -5.38
N ILE A 97 -16.38 -2.13 -4.44
CA ILE A 97 -15.63 -2.07 -3.18
C ILE A 97 -15.85 -3.33 -2.35
N GLY A 98 -17.09 -3.79 -2.22
CA GLY A 98 -17.45 -4.99 -1.49
C GLY A 98 -16.73 -6.22 -2.02
N ALA A 99 -16.66 -6.40 -3.34
CA ALA A 99 -15.97 -7.51 -3.98
C ALA A 99 -14.45 -7.49 -3.74
N ILE A 100 -13.82 -6.30 -3.80
CA ILE A 100 -12.40 -6.14 -3.46
C ILE A 100 -12.16 -6.54 -2.01
N LEU A 101 -12.93 -5.98 -1.07
CA LEU A 101 -12.78 -6.22 0.36
C LEU A 101 -13.00 -7.69 0.71
N LEU A 102 -14.10 -8.28 0.24
CA LEU A 102 -14.43 -9.68 0.51
C LEU A 102 -13.39 -10.63 -0.07
N GLY A 103 -12.92 -10.40 -1.31
CA GLY A 103 -11.88 -11.23 -1.92
C GLY A 103 -10.56 -11.16 -1.17
N ALA A 104 -10.13 -9.96 -0.79
CA ALA A 104 -8.89 -9.76 -0.03
C ALA A 104 -8.99 -10.33 1.40
N ILE A 105 -10.11 -10.11 2.10
CA ILE A 105 -10.38 -10.64 3.44
C ILE A 105 -10.45 -12.17 3.41
N PHE A 106 -11.17 -12.74 2.45
CA PHE A 106 -11.32 -14.19 2.32
C PHE A 106 -9.95 -14.86 2.26
N TRP A 107 -9.10 -14.46 1.31
CA TRP A 107 -7.80 -15.10 1.15
C TRP A 107 -6.86 -14.83 2.32
N ASN A 108 -6.84 -13.62 2.86
CA ASN A 108 -6.03 -13.31 4.05
C ASN A 108 -6.50 -14.10 5.27
N PHE A 109 -7.80 -14.27 5.49
CA PHE A 109 -8.27 -15.01 6.65
C PHE A 109 -8.02 -16.52 6.51
N THR A 110 -8.28 -17.11 5.35
CA THR A 110 -8.12 -18.56 5.13
C THR A 110 -6.68 -19.01 5.26
N SER A 111 -5.76 -18.26 4.69
CA SER A 111 -4.32 -18.51 4.80
C SER A 111 -3.79 -18.39 6.22
N TRP A 112 -4.23 -17.39 7.00
CA TRP A 112 -3.93 -17.30 8.44
C TRP A 112 -4.45 -18.52 9.17
N TRP A 113 -5.66 -18.96 8.84
CA TRP A 113 -6.29 -20.13 9.43
C TRP A 113 -5.43 -21.40 9.22
N PHE A 114 -4.82 -21.53 8.03
CA PHE A 114 -3.89 -22.61 7.70
C PHE A 114 -2.43 -22.35 8.11
N GLY A 115 -2.12 -21.20 8.72
CA GLY A 115 -0.77 -20.84 9.16
C GLY A 115 0.23 -20.61 8.02
N ILE A 116 -0.25 -20.23 6.84
CA ILE A 116 0.56 -19.96 5.65
C ILE A 116 1.00 -18.50 5.67
N PRO A 117 2.32 -18.19 5.71
CA PRO A 117 2.80 -16.81 5.65
C PRO A 117 2.62 -16.28 4.22
N LEU A 118 1.80 -15.24 4.07
CA LEU A 118 1.53 -14.61 2.79
C LEU A 118 1.70 -13.10 2.86
N SER A 119 1.57 -12.46 1.72
CA SER A 119 1.54 -11.01 1.61
C SER A 119 0.13 -10.46 1.45
N SER A 120 -0.34 -9.68 2.44
CA SER A 120 -1.60 -8.92 2.33
C SER A 120 -1.59 -7.95 1.14
N THR A 121 -0.42 -7.43 0.74
CA THR A 121 -0.27 -6.61 -0.47
C THR A 121 -0.66 -7.37 -1.73
N HIS A 122 -0.21 -8.62 -1.88
CA HIS A 122 -0.55 -9.44 -3.04
C HIS A 122 -2.05 -9.73 -3.06
N SER A 123 -2.64 -9.99 -1.90
CA SER A 123 -4.08 -10.24 -1.77
C SER A 123 -4.90 -9.02 -2.17
N LEU A 124 -4.52 -7.83 -1.69
CA LEU A 124 -5.23 -6.59 -1.99
C LEU A 124 -5.06 -6.18 -3.46
N VAL A 125 -3.82 -6.18 -3.96
CA VAL A 125 -3.53 -5.84 -5.37
C VAL A 125 -4.23 -6.83 -6.30
N GLY A 126 -4.14 -8.13 -6.03
CA GLY A 126 -4.84 -9.16 -6.79
C GLY A 126 -6.36 -8.95 -6.76
N ALA A 127 -6.95 -8.67 -5.59
CA ALA A 127 -8.37 -8.38 -5.50
C ALA A 127 -8.79 -7.16 -6.34
N MET A 128 -7.99 -6.09 -6.33
CA MET A 128 -8.22 -4.88 -7.14
C MET A 128 -8.10 -5.16 -8.64
N LEU A 129 -7.05 -5.89 -9.05
CA LEU A 129 -6.84 -6.28 -10.45
C LEU A 129 -7.99 -7.15 -10.96
N GLY A 130 -8.47 -8.09 -10.16
CA GLY A 130 -9.59 -8.98 -10.51
C GLY A 130 -10.88 -8.21 -10.76
N VAL A 131 -11.22 -7.30 -9.85
CA VAL A 131 -12.42 -6.47 -9.99
C VAL A 131 -12.30 -5.45 -11.13
N GLY A 132 -11.14 -4.81 -11.27
CA GLY A 132 -10.86 -3.91 -12.39
C GLY A 132 -11.00 -4.60 -13.74
N ALA A 133 -10.36 -5.76 -13.90
CA ALA A 133 -10.47 -6.56 -15.13
C ALA A 133 -11.91 -7.01 -15.42
N ALA A 134 -12.64 -7.46 -14.40
CA ALA A 134 -14.03 -7.87 -14.52
C ALA A 134 -14.95 -6.70 -14.92
N HIS A 135 -14.75 -5.51 -14.36
CA HIS A 135 -15.48 -4.31 -14.75
C HIS A 135 -15.16 -3.89 -16.19
N GLY A 136 -13.88 -3.85 -16.58
CA GLY A 136 -13.47 -3.53 -17.95
C GLY A 136 -14.09 -4.47 -18.98
N TRP A 137 -14.17 -5.77 -18.64
CA TRP A 137 -14.85 -6.76 -19.46
C TRP A 137 -16.35 -6.47 -19.61
N LEU A 138 -17.07 -6.16 -18.52
CA LEU A 138 -18.50 -5.90 -18.55
C LEU A 138 -18.87 -4.63 -19.35
N VAL A 139 -18.10 -3.55 -19.20
CA VAL A 139 -18.45 -2.24 -19.78
C VAL A 139 -17.92 -2.08 -21.20
N ASN A 140 -16.67 -2.51 -21.46
CA ASN A 140 -16.00 -2.25 -22.75
C ASN A 140 -15.76 -3.52 -23.57
N GLY A 141 -16.09 -4.71 -23.04
CA GLY A 141 -15.73 -5.99 -23.66
C GLY A 141 -14.22 -6.30 -23.59
N ASN A 142 -13.42 -5.47 -22.91
CA ASN A 142 -11.97 -5.59 -22.83
C ASN A 142 -11.49 -5.50 -21.38
N TRP A 143 -10.97 -6.62 -20.86
CA TRP A 143 -10.46 -6.72 -19.49
C TRP A 143 -9.22 -5.84 -19.25
N LEU A 144 -8.49 -5.47 -20.30
CA LEU A 144 -7.29 -4.62 -20.18
C LEU A 144 -7.62 -3.17 -19.84
N GLU A 145 -8.84 -2.70 -20.10
CA GLU A 145 -9.19 -1.29 -19.94
C GLU A 145 -9.65 -0.91 -18.52
N GLY A 146 -9.92 -1.89 -17.67
CA GLY A 146 -10.36 -1.67 -16.29
C GLY A 146 -9.24 -1.52 -15.25
N VAL A 147 -7.98 -1.60 -15.67
CA VAL A 147 -6.80 -1.57 -14.80
C VAL A 147 -5.74 -0.61 -15.35
N ARG A 148 -5.11 0.17 -14.48
CA ARG A 148 -3.95 0.99 -14.84
C ARG A 148 -2.67 0.13 -14.81
N TRP A 149 -2.37 -0.53 -15.93
CA TRP A 149 -1.26 -1.51 -16.03
C TRP A 149 0.12 -0.94 -15.73
N SER A 150 0.36 0.34 -16.00
CA SER A 150 1.62 1.01 -15.64
C SER A 150 1.86 1.02 -14.13
N GLU A 151 0.84 1.38 -13.36
CA GLU A 151 0.88 1.42 -11.90
C GLU A 151 0.90 0.03 -11.31
N ALA A 152 0.05 -0.86 -11.83
CA ALA A 152 0.06 -2.28 -11.45
C ALA A 152 1.44 -2.91 -11.71
N GLY A 153 2.09 -2.57 -12.83
CA GLY A 153 3.43 -3.04 -13.18
C GLY A 153 4.51 -2.52 -12.24
N THR A 154 4.44 -1.26 -11.83
CA THR A 154 5.39 -0.67 -10.86
C THR A 154 5.27 -1.35 -9.50
N ILE A 155 4.05 -1.65 -9.05
CA ILE A 155 3.80 -2.38 -7.81
C ILE A 155 4.19 -3.85 -7.94
N GLY A 156 3.89 -4.49 -9.08
CA GLY A 156 4.35 -5.86 -9.37
C GLY A 156 5.88 -5.97 -9.31
N LEU A 157 6.58 -4.96 -9.84
CA LEU A 157 8.04 -4.90 -9.79
C LEU A 157 8.54 -4.71 -8.35
N SER A 158 7.93 -3.83 -7.54
CA SER A 158 8.33 -3.67 -6.14
C SER A 158 8.13 -4.95 -5.33
N LEU A 159 7.02 -5.67 -5.58
CA LEU A 159 6.72 -6.96 -4.94
C LEU A 159 7.73 -8.07 -5.30
N LEU A 160 8.29 -8.04 -6.52
CA LEU A 160 9.29 -8.99 -6.99
C LEU A 160 10.71 -8.63 -6.53
N VAL A 161 11.06 -7.34 -6.54
CA VAL A 161 12.42 -6.85 -6.25
C VAL A 161 12.69 -6.78 -4.75
N SER A 162 11.69 -6.40 -3.93
CA SER A 162 11.90 -6.21 -2.48
C SER A 162 12.40 -7.47 -1.75
N PRO A 163 11.92 -8.70 -2.04
CA PRO A 163 12.41 -9.91 -1.36
C PRO A 163 13.85 -10.25 -1.78
N LEU A 164 14.20 -10.03 -3.06
CA LEU A 164 15.55 -10.26 -3.58
C LEU A 164 16.55 -9.29 -2.95
N LEU A 165 16.18 -8.02 -2.82
CA LEU A 165 16.98 -7.02 -2.10
C LEU A 165 17.12 -7.41 -0.62
N GLY A 166 16.04 -7.80 0.05
CA GLY A 166 16.09 -8.26 1.44
C GLY A 166 17.04 -9.44 1.64
N LEU A 167 16.99 -10.44 0.75
CA LEU A 167 17.91 -11.59 0.77
C LEU A 167 19.36 -11.16 0.55
N GLY A 168 19.63 -10.40 -0.52
CA GLY A 168 20.98 -9.97 -0.88
C GLY A 168 21.63 -9.09 0.19
N LEU A 169 20.89 -8.12 0.72
CA LEU A 169 21.34 -7.24 1.80
C LEU A 169 21.57 -8.01 3.10
N ALA A 170 20.76 -9.02 3.42
CA ALA A 170 20.98 -9.87 4.59
C ALA A 170 22.22 -10.77 4.42
N VAL A 171 22.46 -11.30 3.22
CA VAL A 171 23.68 -12.06 2.91
C VAL A 171 24.91 -11.17 3.11
N ALA A 172 24.91 -9.99 2.49
CA ALA A 172 26.02 -9.04 2.58
C ALA A 172 26.23 -8.54 4.01
N GLY A 173 25.15 -8.15 4.69
CA GLY A 173 25.17 -7.63 6.06
C GLY A 173 25.71 -8.66 7.05
N LEU A 174 25.30 -9.93 6.95
CA LEU A 174 25.84 -10.96 7.84
C LEU A 174 27.29 -11.29 7.52
N ARG A 175 27.70 -11.35 6.24
CA ARG A 175 29.11 -11.58 5.89
C ARG A 175 30.02 -10.45 6.38
N LEU A 176 29.58 -9.20 6.25
CA LEU A 176 30.29 -8.05 6.78
C LEU A 176 30.39 -8.13 8.31
N TRP A 177 29.31 -8.51 8.99
CA TRP A 177 29.32 -8.72 10.44
C TRP A 177 30.34 -9.79 10.84
N LEU A 178 30.34 -10.94 10.16
CA LEU A 178 31.25 -12.04 10.47
C LEU A 178 32.72 -11.68 10.22
N ALA A 179 32.99 -10.88 9.19
CA ALA A 179 34.33 -10.37 8.91
C ALA A 179 34.79 -9.35 9.96
N TRP A 180 33.88 -8.49 10.45
CA TRP A 180 34.20 -7.44 11.42
C TRP A 180 34.29 -7.94 12.86
N GLN A 181 33.39 -8.84 13.28
CA GLN A 181 33.36 -9.42 14.63
C GLN A 181 33.21 -10.94 14.62
N PRO A 182 34.27 -11.69 14.24
CA PRO A 182 34.24 -13.14 14.11
C PRO A 182 34.03 -13.90 15.43
N HIS A 183 34.34 -13.28 16.58
CA HIS A 183 34.23 -13.91 17.91
C HIS A 183 33.16 -13.25 18.80
N SER A 184 32.21 -12.52 18.19
CA SER A 184 31.17 -11.82 18.94
C SER A 184 30.30 -12.80 19.75
N PRO A 185 29.92 -12.49 21.00
CA PRO A 185 28.96 -13.30 21.76
C PRO A 185 27.58 -13.36 21.08
N LEU A 186 27.30 -12.45 20.15
CA LEU A 186 26.11 -12.44 19.29
C LEU A 186 26.07 -13.62 18.31
N GLN A 187 27.20 -14.30 18.09
CA GLN A 187 27.23 -15.49 17.25
C GLN A 187 26.71 -16.75 17.95
N ALA A 188 26.53 -16.70 19.26
CA ALA A 188 25.97 -17.80 20.02
C ALA A 188 24.54 -18.10 19.56
N VAL A 189 24.21 -19.39 19.57
CA VAL A 189 22.85 -19.89 19.35
C VAL A 189 22.07 -19.78 20.68
N PRO A 190 20.81 -19.32 20.66
CA PRO A 190 19.97 -19.30 21.86
C PRO A 190 19.86 -20.70 22.48
N GLN A 191 20.13 -20.82 23.78
CA GLN A 191 20.02 -22.08 24.51
C GLN A 191 18.77 -22.08 25.40
N ALA A 192 18.20 -23.27 25.62
CA ALA A 192 17.06 -23.41 26.52
C ALA A 192 17.48 -23.07 27.97
N GLY A 193 16.91 -21.99 28.52
CA GLY A 193 17.09 -21.57 29.90
C GLY A 193 18.02 -20.38 30.10
N SER A 194 18.75 -19.93 29.06
CA SER A 194 19.63 -18.76 29.15
C SER A 194 18.99 -17.50 28.55
N GLN A 195 19.33 -16.35 29.11
CA GLN A 195 18.97 -15.05 28.54
C GLN A 195 20.03 -14.60 27.53
N PRO A 196 19.65 -13.86 26.47
CA PRO A 196 20.61 -13.29 25.54
C PRO A 196 21.54 -12.30 26.24
N PRO A 197 22.79 -12.14 25.77
CA PRO A 197 23.67 -11.05 26.20
C PRO A 197 22.95 -9.69 26.12
N VAL A 198 23.25 -8.77 27.02
CA VAL A 198 22.55 -7.47 27.11
C VAL A 198 22.58 -6.71 25.78
N ALA A 199 23.72 -6.71 25.09
CA ALA A 199 23.85 -6.11 23.76
C ALA A 199 22.95 -6.78 22.71
N ALA A 200 22.86 -8.12 22.73
CA ALA A 200 21.97 -8.88 21.85
C ALA A 200 20.51 -8.57 22.11
N ARG A 201 20.13 -8.48 23.38
CA ARG A 201 18.78 -8.11 23.79
C ARG A 201 18.41 -6.74 23.25
N TRP A 202 19.24 -5.72 23.45
CA TRP A 202 18.97 -4.37 22.95
C TRP A 202 18.86 -4.31 21.43
N LEU A 203 19.80 -4.95 20.72
CA LEU A 203 19.78 -4.97 19.25
C LEU A 203 18.56 -5.71 18.68
N LEU A 204 18.15 -6.84 19.26
CA LEU A 204 16.96 -7.58 18.84
C LEU A 204 15.67 -6.82 19.15
N VAL A 205 15.62 -6.09 20.25
CA VAL A 205 14.43 -5.29 20.61
C VAL A 205 14.33 -4.05 19.74
N SER A 206 15.44 -3.33 19.52
CA SER A 206 15.45 -2.12 18.70
C SER A 206 15.19 -2.44 17.22
N SER A 207 15.79 -3.49 16.68
CA SER A 207 15.54 -3.92 15.29
C SER A 207 14.12 -4.45 15.10
N ALA A 208 13.55 -5.18 16.06
CA ALA A 208 12.13 -5.58 16.00
C ALA A 208 11.16 -4.40 16.04
N LEU A 209 11.45 -3.38 16.87
CA LEU A 209 10.70 -2.13 16.86
C LEU A 209 10.84 -1.41 15.52
N GLY A 210 12.05 -1.40 14.95
CA GLY A 210 12.31 -0.88 13.60
C GLY A 210 11.49 -1.57 12.53
N VAL A 211 11.39 -2.92 12.56
CA VAL A 211 10.53 -3.68 11.65
C VAL A 211 9.08 -3.28 11.84
N SER A 212 8.59 -3.15 13.08
CA SER A 212 7.20 -2.78 13.36
C SER A 212 6.87 -1.35 12.89
N LEU A 213 7.79 -0.39 13.08
CA LEU A 213 7.64 0.98 12.59
C LEU A 213 7.61 1.03 11.06
N ALA A 214 8.53 0.32 10.40
CA ALA A 214 8.58 0.22 8.95
C ALA A 214 7.34 -0.49 8.39
N HIS A 215 6.88 -1.53 9.09
CA HIS A 215 5.65 -2.25 8.78
C HIS A 215 4.44 -1.32 8.83
N GLY A 216 4.23 -0.60 9.94
CA GLY A 216 3.15 0.37 10.05
C GLY A 216 3.18 1.47 8.96
N SER A 217 4.38 1.94 8.59
CA SER A 217 4.52 2.97 7.55
C SER A 217 4.30 2.47 6.11
N ASN A 218 4.30 1.15 5.88
CA ASN A 218 3.97 0.55 4.58
C ASN A 218 2.57 -0.06 4.60
N ASP A 219 2.37 -1.06 5.44
CA ASP A 219 1.16 -1.88 5.48
C ASP A 219 -0.03 -1.12 6.00
N GLY A 220 0.13 -0.36 7.07
CA GLY A 220 -0.95 0.48 7.57
C GLY A 220 -1.37 1.57 6.58
N GLN A 221 -0.47 2.01 5.69
CA GLN A 221 -0.85 2.94 4.62
C GLN A 221 -1.74 2.26 3.55
N LYS A 222 -1.64 0.93 3.38
CA LYS A 222 -2.57 0.18 2.50
C LYS A 222 -3.98 0.21 3.07
N GLY A 223 -4.13 0.03 4.38
CA GLY A 223 -5.41 0.20 5.08
C GLY A 223 -5.96 1.62 4.96
N VAL A 224 -5.10 2.65 5.06
CA VAL A 224 -5.50 4.05 4.81
C VAL A 224 -6.01 4.22 3.38
N GLY A 225 -5.28 3.69 2.38
CA GLY A 225 -5.68 3.74 0.97
C GLY A 225 -7.02 3.06 0.71
N LEU A 226 -7.28 1.93 1.36
CA LEU A 226 -8.53 1.17 1.26
C LEU A 226 -9.72 1.92 1.85
N ILE A 227 -9.56 2.52 3.05
CA ILE A 227 -10.59 3.36 3.64
C ILE A 227 -10.84 4.60 2.77
N MET A 228 -9.78 5.22 2.24
CA MET A 228 -9.92 6.35 1.33
C MET A 228 -10.65 5.96 0.04
N LEU A 229 -10.40 4.76 -0.50
CA LEU A 229 -11.13 4.24 -1.65
C LEU A 229 -12.64 4.14 -1.35
N VAL A 230 -13.01 3.58 -0.19
CA VAL A 230 -14.40 3.49 0.28
C VAL A 230 -15.04 4.88 0.37
N LEU A 231 -14.36 5.82 1.04
CA LEU A 231 -14.86 7.17 1.29
C LEU A 231 -15.00 8.00 0.01
N ILE A 232 -14.01 7.95 -0.88
CA ILE A 232 -14.01 8.70 -2.14
C ILE A 232 -15.10 8.16 -3.07
N SER A 233 -15.35 6.85 -3.07
CA SER A 233 -16.37 6.27 -3.96
C SER A 233 -17.79 6.53 -3.48
N ILE A 234 -18.04 6.49 -2.17
CA ILE A 234 -19.40 6.61 -1.62
C ILE A 234 -19.75 8.07 -1.32
N VAL A 235 -18.76 8.86 -0.88
CA VAL A 235 -18.95 10.24 -0.41
C VAL A 235 -17.96 11.21 -1.07
N PRO A 236 -17.88 11.24 -2.42
CA PRO A 236 -16.84 11.97 -3.15
C PRO A 236 -16.78 13.45 -2.81
N ALA A 237 -17.93 14.11 -2.68
CA ALA A 237 -18.01 15.54 -2.46
C ALA A 237 -17.38 16.01 -1.13
N GLN A 238 -17.29 15.14 -0.12
CA GLN A 238 -16.63 15.48 1.15
C GLN A 238 -15.13 15.17 1.15
N PHE A 239 -14.72 14.13 0.41
CA PHE A 239 -13.33 13.66 0.38
C PHE A 239 -12.59 14.07 -0.91
N ALA A 240 -13.19 14.98 -1.68
CA ALA A 240 -12.63 15.37 -2.97
C ALA A 240 -11.31 16.14 -2.85
N ILE A 241 -11.23 17.08 -1.91
CA ILE A 241 -10.09 17.96 -1.69
C ILE A 241 -9.88 18.11 -0.19
N ASN A 242 -8.62 18.16 0.24
CA ASN A 242 -8.28 18.46 1.62
C ASN A 242 -8.74 19.87 2.01
N PRO A 243 -9.79 20.03 2.85
CA PRO A 243 -10.26 21.35 3.25
C PRO A 243 -9.28 22.05 4.20
N HIS A 244 -8.36 21.30 4.81
CA HIS A 244 -7.33 21.79 5.73
C HIS A 244 -5.93 21.64 5.12
N ALA A 245 -5.82 21.77 3.80
CA ALA A 245 -4.54 21.73 3.10
C ALA A 245 -3.57 22.79 3.68
N SER A 246 -2.30 22.42 3.80
CA SER A 246 -1.27 23.37 4.23
C SER A 246 -1.07 24.47 3.18
N VAL A 247 -0.58 25.63 3.62
CA VAL A 247 -0.22 26.74 2.71
C VAL A 247 0.79 26.26 1.66
N ALA A 248 1.73 25.39 2.05
CA ALA A 248 2.70 24.79 1.15
C ALA A 248 2.04 23.88 0.09
N ALA A 249 1.07 23.05 0.46
CA ALA A 249 0.36 22.19 -0.49
C ALA A 249 -0.44 23.03 -1.51
N LEU A 250 -1.16 24.06 -1.03
CA LEU A 250 -1.90 24.96 -1.90
C LEU A 250 -0.98 25.74 -2.85
N ALA A 251 0.15 26.25 -2.33
CA ALA A 251 1.15 26.94 -3.14
C ALA A 251 1.79 26.00 -4.19
N GLY A 252 2.12 24.77 -3.80
CA GLY A 252 2.67 23.76 -4.71
C GLY A 252 1.70 23.38 -5.84
N THR A 253 0.41 23.22 -5.54
CA THR A 253 -0.60 22.96 -6.58
C THR A 253 -0.80 24.16 -7.50
N ARG A 254 -0.84 25.39 -6.96
CA ARG A 254 -0.87 26.60 -7.80
C ARG A 254 0.33 26.68 -8.74
N GLN A 255 1.52 26.40 -8.23
CA GLN A 255 2.75 26.39 -9.01
C GLN A 255 2.70 25.32 -10.11
N ALA A 256 2.18 24.13 -9.83
CA ALA A 256 2.04 23.07 -10.83
C ALA A 256 1.06 23.45 -11.96
N VAL A 257 -0.05 24.11 -11.63
CA VAL A 257 -1.00 24.63 -12.63
C VAL A 257 -0.34 25.72 -13.49
N GLN A 258 0.40 26.65 -12.90
CA GLN A 258 1.14 27.68 -13.64
C GLN A 258 2.23 27.08 -14.54
N GLN A 259 2.94 26.07 -14.05
CA GLN A 259 3.93 25.34 -14.83
C GLN A 259 3.29 24.61 -16.01
N PHE A 260 2.08 24.06 -15.84
CA PHE A 260 1.33 23.47 -16.93
C PHE A 260 1.01 24.49 -18.02
N GLU A 261 0.51 25.67 -17.66
CA GLU A 261 0.20 26.74 -18.62
C GLU A 261 1.44 27.17 -19.40
N ALA A 262 2.58 27.35 -18.71
CA ALA A 262 3.86 27.67 -19.35
C ALA A 262 4.37 26.54 -20.26
N PHE A 263 4.27 25.28 -19.82
CA PHE A 263 4.68 24.12 -20.61
C PHE A 263 3.82 23.95 -21.86
N HIS A 264 2.51 24.12 -21.72
CA HIS A 264 1.56 24.10 -22.81
C HIS A 264 1.90 25.16 -23.88
N ALA A 265 2.24 26.38 -23.46
CA ALA A 265 2.66 27.45 -24.36
C ALA A 265 4.00 27.14 -25.06
N ALA A 266 4.93 26.47 -24.38
CA ALA A 266 6.22 26.10 -24.95
C ALA A 266 6.14 24.93 -25.95
N TYR A 267 5.21 23.98 -25.75
CA TYR A 267 5.09 22.76 -26.55
C TYR A 267 3.67 22.54 -27.15
N PRO A 268 3.12 23.50 -27.91
CA PRO A 268 1.73 23.41 -28.41
C PRO A 268 1.50 22.21 -29.34
N ALA A 269 2.50 21.87 -30.16
CA ALA A 269 2.41 20.72 -31.07
C ALA A 269 2.39 19.37 -30.33
N ALA A 270 3.02 19.28 -29.16
CA ALA A 270 3.02 18.06 -28.35
C ALA A 270 1.62 17.81 -27.79
N LEU A 271 0.91 18.84 -27.34
CA LEU A 271 -0.47 18.70 -26.86
C LEU A 271 -1.44 18.39 -28.01
N ALA A 272 -1.32 19.08 -29.14
CA ALA A 272 -2.22 18.92 -30.29
C ALA A 272 -2.17 17.50 -30.92
N ARG A 273 -1.06 16.77 -30.74
CA ARG A 273 -0.87 15.40 -31.25
C ARG A 273 -1.14 14.32 -30.22
N LEU A 274 -1.59 14.67 -29.00
CA LEU A 274 -1.95 13.68 -28.00
C LEU A 274 -3.15 12.87 -28.50
N VAL A 275 -2.99 11.54 -28.51
CA VAL A 275 -4.08 10.63 -28.87
C VAL A 275 -4.77 10.21 -27.59
N PRO A 276 -6.00 10.67 -27.30
CA PRO A 276 -6.71 10.29 -26.09
C PRO A 276 -6.87 8.77 -26.05
N PRO A 277 -6.69 8.12 -24.89
CA PRO A 277 -6.90 6.69 -24.78
C PRO A 277 -8.38 6.34 -25.02
N SER A 278 -8.61 5.13 -25.52
CA SER A 278 -9.96 4.61 -25.85
C SER A 278 -10.86 4.41 -24.63
N ALA A 279 -10.29 4.37 -23.42
CA ALA A 279 -11.01 4.11 -22.18
C ALA A 279 -10.34 4.76 -20.95
N GLY A 280 -11.09 4.83 -19.84
CA GLY A 280 -10.63 5.35 -18.54
C GLY A 280 -10.75 6.87 -18.39
N VAL A 281 -10.15 7.42 -17.32
CA VAL A 281 -10.21 8.85 -16.95
C VAL A 281 -9.80 9.78 -18.10
N ALA A 282 -8.75 9.41 -18.83
CA ALA A 282 -8.26 10.19 -19.95
C ALA A 282 -9.18 10.15 -21.19
N ALA A 283 -10.15 9.22 -21.25
CA ALA A 283 -11.26 9.29 -22.20
C ALA A 283 -12.34 10.28 -21.75
N ALA A 284 -12.58 10.42 -20.45
CA ALA A 284 -13.50 11.41 -19.86
C ALA A 284 -12.89 12.83 -19.76
N CYS A 285 -11.56 12.93 -19.86
CA CYS A 285 -10.81 14.18 -19.85
C CYS A 285 -10.23 14.46 -21.24
N PRO A 286 -11.01 15.03 -22.18
CA PRO A 286 -10.50 15.38 -23.50
C PRO A 286 -9.38 16.41 -23.37
N VAL A 287 -8.19 16.05 -23.84
CA VAL A 287 -6.96 16.87 -23.80
C VAL A 287 -7.19 18.29 -24.35
N THR A 288 -8.09 18.46 -25.32
CA THR A 288 -8.44 19.75 -25.90
C THR A 288 -8.98 20.76 -24.88
N ARG A 289 -9.53 20.29 -23.75
CA ARG A 289 -10.03 21.13 -22.65
C ARG A 289 -9.01 21.38 -21.55
N ALA A 290 -7.77 20.90 -21.68
CA ALA A 290 -6.76 21.05 -20.64
C ALA A 290 -6.50 22.52 -20.25
N HIS A 291 -6.53 23.42 -21.24
CA HIS A 291 -6.42 24.86 -21.02
C HIS A 291 -7.63 25.46 -20.26
N GLU A 292 -8.84 24.93 -20.45
CA GLU A 292 -10.03 25.39 -19.73
C GLU A 292 -9.94 25.02 -18.24
N TRP A 293 -9.48 23.80 -17.94
CA TRP A 293 -9.27 23.35 -16.56
C TRP A 293 -8.17 24.16 -15.88
N SER A 294 -7.01 24.38 -16.53
CA SER A 294 -5.93 25.17 -15.95
C SER A 294 -6.40 26.60 -15.63
N ALA A 295 -7.10 27.26 -16.56
CA ALA A 295 -7.63 28.62 -16.35
C ALA A 295 -8.69 28.70 -15.23
N ARG A 296 -9.50 27.65 -15.05
CA ARG A 296 -10.47 27.56 -13.94
C ARG A 296 -9.77 27.34 -12.60
N LEU A 297 -8.77 26.46 -12.58
CA LEU A 297 -7.95 26.18 -11.40
C LEU A 297 -7.16 27.41 -10.96
N SER A 298 -6.51 28.12 -11.89
CA SER A 298 -5.75 29.35 -11.62
C SER A 298 -6.60 30.40 -10.88
N ARG A 299 -7.89 30.52 -11.22
CA ARG A 299 -8.84 31.40 -10.50
C ARG A 299 -9.29 30.82 -9.16
N THR A 300 -9.69 29.55 -9.13
CA THR A 300 -10.30 28.93 -7.95
C THR A 300 -9.29 28.73 -6.82
N LEU A 301 -8.07 28.32 -7.18
CA LEU A 301 -6.99 28.08 -6.23
C LEU A 301 -6.54 29.36 -5.53
N ALA A 302 -6.93 30.57 -5.96
CA ALA A 302 -6.64 31.83 -5.27
C ALA A 302 -7.21 31.87 -3.84
N GLN A 303 -8.29 31.14 -3.59
CA GLN A 303 -8.93 31.02 -2.28
C GLN A 303 -8.47 29.73 -1.54
N SER A 304 -8.71 29.67 -0.23
CA SER A 304 -8.42 28.48 0.56
C SER A 304 -9.48 27.38 0.32
N PRO A 305 -9.08 26.09 0.24
CA PRO A 305 -10.02 24.97 0.13
C PRO A 305 -11.10 24.90 1.23
N ALA A 306 -10.82 25.50 2.40
CA ALA A 306 -11.73 25.50 3.54
C ALA A 306 -13.06 26.21 3.27
N VAL A 307 -13.08 27.22 2.38
CA VAL A 307 -14.28 28.02 2.09
C VAL A 307 -15.07 27.50 0.90
N TRP A 308 -14.55 26.50 0.17
CA TRP A 308 -15.21 25.99 -1.03
C TRP A 308 -16.44 25.14 -0.69
N PRO A 309 -17.58 25.41 -1.35
CA PRO A 309 -18.73 24.50 -1.33
C PRO A 309 -18.34 23.09 -1.83
N ALA A 310 -19.10 22.08 -1.43
CA ALA A 310 -18.82 20.69 -1.80
C ALA A 310 -18.77 20.46 -3.32
N ARG A 311 -19.66 21.10 -4.09
CA ARG A 311 -19.63 21.05 -5.57
C ARG A 311 -18.35 21.64 -6.15
N THR A 312 -17.88 22.75 -5.62
CA THR A 312 -16.63 23.38 -6.05
C THR A 312 -15.43 22.48 -5.75
N ARG A 313 -15.39 21.83 -4.57
CA ARG A 313 -14.35 20.85 -4.26
C ARG A 313 -14.33 19.68 -5.23
N GLN A 314 -15.51 19.15 -5.58
CA GLN A 314 -15.62 18.06 -6.56
C GLN A 314 -15.14 18.50 -7.94
N GLN A 315 -15.52 19.70 -8.40
CA GLN A 315 -15.06 20.26 -9.67
C GLN A 315 -13.54 20.49 -9.68
N VAL A 316 -12.97 21.08 -8.62
CA VAL A 316 -11.52 21.29 -8.50
C VAL A 316 -10.77 19.97 -8.53
N ARG A 317 -11.26 18.92 -7.84
CA ARG A 317 -10.68 17.59 -7.92
C ARG A 317 -10.69 17.07 -9.36
N GLN A 318 -11.83 17.13 -10.04
CA GLN A 318 -11.95 16.65 -11.41
C GLN A 318 -10.99 17.38 -12.34
N ASP A 319 -10.93 18.71 -12.26
CA ASP A 319 -10.02 19.53 -13.06
C ASP A 319 -8.54 19.17 -12.79
N LEU A 320 -8.14 18.98 -11.53
CA LEU A 320 -6.78 18.57 -11.15
C LEU A 320 -6.43 17.17 -11.67
N LEU A 321 -7.35 16.21 -11.54
CA LEU A 321 -7.15 14.84 -12.02
C LEU A 321 -7.08 14.79 -13.54
N CYS A 322 -7.93 15.52 -14.25
CA CYS A 322 -7.89 15.62 -15.71
C CYS A 322 -6.61 16.29 -16.22
N LEU A 323 -6.14 17.34 -15.53
CA LEU A 323 -4.88 18.01 -15.87
C LEU A 323 -3.69 17.07 -15.64
N ASN A 324 -3.69 16.34 -14.52
CA ASN A 324 -2.66 15.35 -14.22
C ASN A 324 -2.68 14.18 -15.24
N ALA A 325 -3.86 13.71 -15.64
CA ALA A 325 -4.00 12.70 -16.68
C ALA A 325 -3.38 13.17 -18.01
N THR A 326 -3.59 14.44 -18.38
CA THR A 326 -2.97 15.05 -19.57
C THR A 326 -1.45 15.06 -19.45
N VAL A 327 -0.90 15.49 -18.30
CA VAL A 327 0.55 15.47 -18.04
C VAL A 327 1.12 14.05 -18.15
N ARG A 328 0.45 13.06 -17.55
CA ARG A 328 0.86 11.65 -17.62
C ARG A 328 0.85 11.10 -19.04
N GLN A 329 -0.14 11.48 -19.84
CA GLN A 329 -0.22 11.08 -21.24
C GLN A 329 0.94 11.68 -22.05
N MET A 330 1.31 12.94 -21.80
CA MET A 330 2.49 13.55 -22.40
C MET A 330 3.76 12.80 -22.04
N GLN A 331 3.93 12.38 -20.79
CA GLN A 331 5.09 11.59 -20.36
C GLN A 331 5.17 10.24 -21.07
N ALA A 332 4.02 9.59 -21.31
CA ALA A 332 3.97 8.27 -21.92
C ALA A 332 4.15 8.30 -23.45
N GLN A 333 3.61 9.32 -24.14
CA GLN A 333 3.57 9.37 -25.60
C GLN A 333 4.90 9.85 -26.23
N TYR A 334 5.73 10.57 -25.47
CA TYR A 334 6.96 11.19 -26.00
C TYR A 334 8.19 10.83 -25.18
N ALA A 335 9.32 10.63 -25.87
CA ALA A 335 10.64 10.55 -25.25
C ALA A 335 11.19 11.97 -25.01
N TRP A 336 10.93 12.50 -23.81
CA TRP A 336 11.36 13.85 -23.44
C TRP A 336 12.85 13.94 -23.09
N PRO A 337 13.52 15.07 -23.40
CA PRO A 337 14.82 15.38 -22.80
C PRO A 337 14.73 15.46 -21.27
N ALA A 338 15.87 15.33 -20.58
CA ALA A 338 15.92 15.19 -19.12
C ALA A 338 15.22 16.35 -18.37
N GLU A 339 15.36 17.60 -18.82
CA GLU A 339 14.79 18.77 -18.15
C GLU A 339 13.25 18.85 -18.29
N PRO A 340 12.66 18.79 -19.50
CA PRO A 340 11.21 18.70 -19.67
C PRO A 340 10.59 17.48 -18.98
N ALA A 341 11.27 16.32 -19.00
CA ALA A 341 10.81 15.12 -18.30
C ALA A 341 10.72 15.34 -16.78
N ALA A 342 11.72 16.01 -16.19
CA ALA A 342 11.73 16.38 -14.78
C ALA A 342 10.67 17.44 -14.46
N GLN A 343 10.40 18.38 -15.36
CA GLN A 343 9.32 19.37 -15.21
C GLN A 343 7.95 18.69 -15.19
N LEU A 344 7.65 17.82 -16.15
CA LEU A 344 6.40 17.04 -16.18
C LEU A 344 6.23 16.20 -14.91
N SER A 345 7.30 15.61 -14.40
CA SER A 345 7.27 14.81 -13.17
C SER A 345 6.97 15.66 -11.93
N ARG A 346 7.58 16.85 -11.82
CA ARG A 346 7.29 17.82 -10.74
C ARG A 346 5.84 18.33 -10.82
N MET A 347 5.36 18.64 -12.02
CA MET A 347 3.98 19.07 -12.26
C MET A 347 2.98 17.99 -11.84
N ALA A 348 3.18 16.75 -12.28
CA ALA A 348 2.30 15.63 -11.92
C ALA A 348 2.19 15.45 -10.39
N GLY A 349 3.32 15.56 -9.67
CA GLY A 349 3.31 15.51 -8.20
C GLY A 349 2.58 16.69 -7.56
N GLY A 350 2.83 17.92 -8.04
CA GLY A 350 2.21 19.13 -7.49
C GLY A 350 0.69 19.21 -7.67
N LEU A 351 0.17 18.65 -8.78
CA LEU A 351 -1.27 18.59 -9.06
C LEU A 351 -2.04 17.70 -8.08
N LEU A 352 -1.37 16.76 -7.41
CA LEU A 352 -1.99 15.80 -6.49
C LEU A 352 -1.97 16.25 -5.02
N LEU A 353 -1.23 17.32 -4.67
CA LEU A 353 -1.04 17.72 -3.26
C LEU A 353 -2.33 18.07 -2.51
N LEU A 354 -3.41 18.45 -3.22
CA LEU A 354 -4.71 18.76 -2.63
C LEU A 354 -5.68 17.58 -2.63
N THR A 355 -5.48 16.61 -3.53
CA THR A 355 -6.34 15.43 -3.71
C THR A 355 -5.86 14.23 -2.90
N ASP A 356 -4.55 14.16 -2.67
CA ASP A 356 -3.88 13.02 -2.05
C ASP A 356 -3.71 13.25 -0.55
N TYR A 357 -4.84 13.23 0.16
CA TYR A 357 -4.87 13.38 1.61
C TYR A 357 -5.71 12.29 2.29
N ALA A 358 -5.38 11.99 3.54
CA ALA A 358 -6.18 11.16 4.41
C ALA A 358 -6.56 11.94 5.68
N PRO A 359 -7.83 11.96 6.09
CA PRO A 359 -8.24 12.53 7.37
C PRO A 359 -7.51 11.87 8.55
N ARG A 360 -7.20 12.65 9.59
CA ARG A 360 -6.50 12.14 10.78
C ARG A 360 -7.25 10.99 11.46
N TRP A 361 -8.58 11.02 11.48
CA TRP A 361 -9.38 9.94 12.05
C TRP A 361 -9.21 8.63 11.27
N VAL A 362 -9.01 8.67 9.94
CA VAL A 362 -8.74 7.47 9.12
C VAL A 362 -7.42 6.86 9.55
N MET A 363 -6.36 7.68 9.64
CA MET A 363 -5.05 7.21 10.09
C MET A 363 -5.12 6.60 11.50
N LEU A 364 -5.85 7.23 12.42
CA LEU A 364 -6.04 6.71 13.78
C LEU A 364 -6.85 5.40 13.80
N ALA A 365 -7.94 5.30 13.03
CA ALA A 365 -8.77 4.10 12.98
C ALA A 365 -7.99 2.90 12.44
N VAL A 366 -7.24 3.11 11.36
CA VAL A 366 -6.36 2.10 10.76
C VAL A 366 -5.23 1.71 11.71
N ALA A 367 -4.63 2.69 12.42
CA ALA A 367 -3.59 2.41 13.41
C ALA A 367 -4.11 1.58 14.59
N LEU A 368 -5.33 1.86 15.05
CA LEU A 368 -5.99 1.06 16.08
C LEU A 368 -6.34 -0.34 15.58
N ALA A 369 -6.82 -0.47 14.34
CA ALA A 369 -7.13 -1.76 13.74
C ALA A 369 -5.88 -2.63 13.55
N LEU A 370 -4.79 -2.09 12.98
CA LEU A 370 -3.54 -2.80 12.79
C LEU A 370 -2.90 -3.18 14.14
N GLY A 371 -2.83 -2.22 15.06
CA GLY A 371 -2.28 -2.43 16.41
C GLY A 371 -3.10 -3.43 17.22
N GLY A 372 -4.42 -3.30 17.21
CA GLY A 372 -5.34 -4.25 17.86
C GLY A 372 -5.27 -5.65 17.23
N GLY A 373 -5.15 -5.71 15.91
CA GLY A 373 -4.85 -6.92 15.15
C GLY A 373 -3.61 -7.63 15.72
N THR A 374 -2.50 -6.89 15.78
CA THR A 374 -1.20 -7.37 16.27
C THR A 374 -1.31 -8.07 17.63
N LEU A 375 -2.19 -7.61 18.53
CA LEU A 375 -2.37 -8.17 19.88
C LEU A 375 -3.09 -9.53 19.93
N VAL A 376 -3.98 -9.85 18.97
CA VAL A 376 -4.91 -10.99 19.09
C VAL A 376 -4.47 -12.22 18.29
N GLY A 377 -3.96 -12.04 17.07
CA GLY A 377 -3.78 -13.14 16.10
C GLY A 377 -2.40 -13.82 16.09
N TRP A 378 -1.45 -13.35 16.91
CA TRP A 378 -0.03 -13.67 16.76
C TRP A 378 0.35 -15.14 17.02
N ARG A 379 -0.39 -15.85 17.87
CA ARG A 379 0.01 -17.18 18.38
C ARG A 379 0.13 -18.25 17.29
N ARG A 380 -0.73 -18.18 16.26
CA ARG A 380 -0.77 -19.18 15.19
C ARG A 380 0.42 -19.04 14.23
N VAL A 381 0.77 -17.82 13.85
CA VAL A 381 1.79 -17.56 12.82
C VAL A 381 3.21 -17.59 13.39
N VAL A 382 3.43 -17.07 14.61
CA VAL A 382 4.76 -17.01 15.24
C VAL A 382 5.39 -18.41 15.36
N ARG A 383 4.62 -19.44 15.71
CA ARG A 383 5.12 -20.81 15.85
C ARG A 383 5.61 -21.41 14.52
N THR A 384 5.03 -20.99 13.40
CA THR A 384 5.36 -21.52 12.07
C THR A 384 6.60 -20.88 11.44
N VAL A 385 6.86 -19.58 11.68
CA VAL A 385 7.91 -18.82 10.98
C VAL A 385 9.29 -18.98 11.64
N SER A 386 9.39 -18.97 12.98
CA SER A 386 10.70 -19.04 13.66
C SER A 386 11.33 -20.43 13.68
N GLU A 387 10.53 -21.50 13.62
CA GLU A 387 11.01 -22.87 13.83
C GLU A 387 11.33 -23.63 12.53
N ARG A 388 10.92 -23.13 11.35
CA ARG A 388 10.87 -23.95 10.12
C ARG A 388 11.65 -23.43 8.90
N ILE A 389 12.31 -22.28 8.96
CA ILE A 389 13.00 -21.73 7.77
C ILE A 389 14.41 -22.33 7.59
N GLY A 390 15.17 -22.47 8.66
CA GLY A 390 16.51 -23.07 8.65
C GLY A 390 16.51 -24.52 9.14
N GLN A 391 17.43 -25.35 8.65
CA GLN A 391 17.69 -26.67 9.23
C GLN A 391 18.48 -26.59 10.55
N GLN A 392 19.15 -25.46 10.79
CA GLN A 392 19.94 -25.18 11.98
C GLN A 392 19.32 -24.03 12.79
N PRO A 393 19.49 -24.03 14.12
CA PRO A 393 19.02 -22.95 14.96
C PRO A 393 19.77 -21.65 14.64
N LEU A 394 19.02 -20.54 14.55
CA LEU A 394 19.57 -19.23 14.20
C LEU A 394 20.35 -18.63 15.38
N SER A 395 21.44 -17.92 15.11
CA SER A 395 22.18 -17.14 16.12
C SER A 395 21.57 -15.77 16.36
N TYR A 396 21.94 -15.12 17.48
CA TYR A 396 21.47 -13.75 17.76
C TYR A 396 21.84 -12.76 16.65
N ALA A 397 23.04 -12.88 16.09
CA ALA A 397 23.52 -12.04 14.99
C ALA A 397 22.66 -12.22 13.72
N GLN A 398 22.24 -13.44 13.40
CA GLN A 398 21.32 -13.68 12.27
C GLN A 398 19.97 -12.99 12.51
N GLY A 399 19.43 -13.10 13.72
CA GLY A 399 18.19 -12.41 14.10
C GLY A 399 18.28 -10.89 13.95
N VAL A 400 19.33 -10.27 14.50
CA VAL A 400 19.57 -8.83 14.41
C VAL A 400 19.74 -8.37 12.97
N VAL A 401 20.56 -9.08 12.18
CA VAL A 401 20.80 -8.71 10.77
C VAL A 401 19.53 -8.85 9.95
N ALA A 402 18.78 -9.94 10.09
CA ALA A 402 17.53 -10.15 9.36
C ALA A 402 16.49 -9.07 9.68
N GLN A 403 16.28 -8.75 10.97
CA GLN A 403 15.35 -7.69 11.39
C GLN A 403 15.81 -6.31 10.92
N THR A 404 17.10 -5.99 11.06
CA THR A 404 17.63 -4.68 10.64
C THR A 404 17.49 -4.49 9.13
N VAL A 405 17.86 -5.49 8.33
CA VAL A 405 17.70 -5.44 6.87
C VAL A 405 16.23 -5.35 6.48
N GLY A 406 15.36 -6.12 7.15
CA GLY A 406 13.92 -6.03 6.95
C GLY A 406 13.38 -4.62 7.21
N ALA A 407 13.70 -4.04 8.37
CA ALA A 407 13.30 -2.69 8.75
C ALA A 407 13.78 -1.63 7.75
N LEU A 408 15.05 -1.68 7.36
CA LEU A 408 15.63 -0.71 6.42
C LEU A 408 15.04 -0.85 5.01
N SER A 409 14.88 -2.08 4.52
CA SER A 409 14.34 -2.33 3.18
C SER A 409 12.88 -1.88 3.07
N ILE A 410 12.06 -2.21 4.08
CA ILE A 410 10.66 -1.78 4.15
C ILE A 410 10.58 -0.26 4.31
N GLY A 411 11.38 0.32 5.21
CA GLY A 411 11.40 1.77 5.43
C GLY A 411 11.81 2.57 4.19
N LEU A 412 12.78 2.07 3.43
CA LEU A 412 13.18 2.65 2.14
C LEU A 412 12.06 2.53 1.10
N ALA A 413 11.38 1.39 1.02
CA ALA A 413 10.25 1.25 0.12
C ALA A 413 9.11 2.23 0.48
N SER A 414 8.82 2.40 1.78
CA SER A 414 7.83 3.37 2.26
C SER A 414 8.20 4.81 1.92
N SER A 415 9.48 5.21 2.07
CA SER A 415 9.93 6.56 1.72
C SER A 415 9.87 6.85 0.22
N LEU A 416 10.02 5.80 -0.60
CA LEU A 416 9.84 5.83 -2.05
C LEU A 416 8.38 5.66 -2.49
N ALA A 417 7.43 5.66 -1.55
CA ALA A 417 5.99 5.45 -1.83
C ALA A 417 5.68 4.11 -2.53
N MET A 418 6.52 3.10 -2.36
CA MET A 418 6.36 1.79 -2.98
C MET A 418 5.66 0.81 -2.02
N PRO A 419 4.46 0.30 -2.37
CA PRO A 419 3.87 -0.83 -1.66
C PRO A 419 4.75 -2.06 -1.84
N VAL A 420 5.14 -2.72 -0.75
CA VAL A 420 5.95 -3.96 -0.79
C VAL A 420 5.30 -5.06 0.02
N SER A 421 5.80 -6.29 -0.12
CA SER A 421 5.46 -7.39 0.79
C SER A 421 6.46 -7.44 1.94
N THR A 422 6.05 -6.94 3.10
CA THR A 422 6.85 -6.95 4.33
C THR A 422 7.18 -8.39 4.76
N THR A 423 6.21 -9.31 4.65
CA THR A 423 6.37 -10.75 4.89
C THR A 423 7.44 -11.36 3.99
N HIS A 424 7.43 -11.04 2.69
CA HIS A 424 8.43 -11.57 1.77
C HIS A 424 9.81 -10.99 2.04
N VAL A 425 9.89 -9.68 2.32
CA VAL A 425 11.17 -9.01 2.63
C VAL A 425 11.81 -9.62 3.88
N VAL A 426 11.05 -9.76 4.96
CA VAL A 426 11.57 -10.31 6.23
C VAL A 426 11.90 -11.80 6.08
N THR A 427 11.02 -12.60 5.48
CA THR A 427 11.27 -14.04 5.26
C THR A 427 12.52 -14.25 4.40
N SER A 428 12.70 -13.43 3.35
CA SER A 428 13.86 -13.49 2.47
C SER A 428 15.14 -13.00 3.15
N ALA A 429 15.05 -11.99 4.02
CA ALA A 429 16.18 -11.56 4.84
C ALA A 429 16.64 -12.68 5.80
N VAL A 430 15.70 -13.37 6.46
CA VAL A 430 16.01 -14.55 7.29
C VAL A 430 16.69 -15.63 6.45
N ALA A 431 16.13 -15.99 5.29
CA ALA A 431 16.75 -16.95 4.37
C ALA A 431 18.17 -16.53 3.94
N GLY A 432 18.36 -15.23 3.65
CA GLY A 432 19.66 -14.66 3.32
C GLY A 432 20.70 -14.83 4.44
N THR A 433 20.31 -14.65 5.70
CA THR A 433 21.22 -14.90 6.85
C THR A 433 21.60 -16.37 7.01
N VAL A 434 20.73 -17.31 6.61
CA VAL A 434 21.06 -18.74 6.60
C VAL A 434 22.07 -19.05 5.49
N LEU A 435 21.82 -18.53 4.27
CA LEU A 435 22.70 -18.71 3.11
C LEU A 435 24.08 -18.08 3.33
N ALA A 436 24.17 -16.94 4.02
CA ALA A 436 25.45 -16.31 4.34
C ALA A 436 26.38 -17.20 5.18
N ARG A 437 25.82 -18.05 6.06
CA ARG A 437 26.57 -19.06 6.82
C ARG A 437 26.75 -20.39 6.10
N ARG A 438 26.38 -20.46 4.81
CA ARG A 438 26.32 -21.71 4.02
C ARG A 438 25.42 -22.78 4.67
N GLY A 439 24.43 -22.35 5.45
CA GLY A 439 23.43 -23.24 6.05
C GLY A 439 22.40 -23.71 5.01
N ALA A 440 21.86 -24.90 5.22
CA ALA A 440 20.82 -25.45 4.36
C ALA A 440 19.43 -24.90 4.72
N LEU A 441 18.70 -24.44 3.72
CA LEU A 441 17.29 -24.08 3.84
C LEU A 441 16.42 -25.34 3.85
N GLN A 442 15.24 -25.28 4.47
CA GLN A 442 14.26 -26.37 4.39
C GLN A 442 13.52 -26.30 3.04
N ALA A 443 13.95 -27.11 2.06
CA ALA A 443 13.44 -27.04 0.69
C ALA A 443 11.90 -27.19 0.58
N GLY A 444 11.30 -28.09 1.37
CA GLY A 444 9.84 -28.26 1.41
C GLY A 444 9.10 -27.01 1.91
N THR A 445 9.57 -26.42 3.02
CA THR A 445 9.00 -25.18 3.58
C THR A 445 9.16 -24.01 2.62
N VAL A 446 10.35 -23.83 2.04
CA VAL A 446 10.60 -22.74 1.08
C VAL A 446 9.74 -22.90 -0.17
N SER A 447 9.62 -24.11 -0.71
CA SER A 447 8.78 -24.37 -1.89
C SER A 447 7.31 -24.08 -1.59
N ALA A 448 6.78 -24.52 -0.45
CA ALA A 448 5.40 -24.25 -0.06
C ALA A 448 5.12 -22.74 0.08
N ILE A 449 6.05 -21.99 0.67
CA ILE A 449 5.96 -20.53 0.80
C ILE A 449 5.94 -19.86 -0.58
N VAL A 450 6.88 -20.21 -1.46
CA VAL A 450 6.95 -19.64 -2.81
C VAL A 450 5.68 -19.93 -3.61
N TRP A 451 5.16 -21.16 -3.55
CA TRP A 451 3.89 -21.50 -4.21
C TRP A 451 2.71 -20.73 -3.65
N ALA A 452 2.64 -20.53 -2.33
CA ALA A 452 1.60 -19.70 -1.72
C ALA A 452 1.69 -18.24 -2.22
N TRP A 453 2.90 -17.70 -2.37
CA TRP A 453 3.12 -16.34 -2.87
C TRP A 453 2.65 -16.19 -4.32
N VAL A 454 3.03 -17.14 -5.19
CA VAL A 454 2.61 -17.14 -6.60
C VAL A 454 1.11 -17.33 -6.73
N ALA A 455 0.49 -18.22 -5.95
CA ALA A 455 -0.94 -18.51 -6.01
C ALA A 455 -1.83 -17.38 -5.47
N THR A 456 -1.32 -16.53 -4.57
CA THR A 456 -2.11 -15.49 -3.91
C THR A 456 -2.76 -14.52 -4.90
N LEU A 457 -1.99 -14.03 -5.88
CA LEU A 457 -2.49 -13.03 -6.83
C LEU A 457 -3.57 -13.60 -7.77
N PRO A 458 -3.38 -14.76 -8.43
CA PRO A 458 -4.43 -15.39 -9.23
C PRO A 458 -5.69 -15.73 -8.42
N VAL A 459 -5.55 -16.30 -7.22
CA VAL A 459 -6.70 -16.70 -6.41
C VAL A 459 -7.52 -15.47 -6.01
N THR A 460 -6.88 -14.41 -5.52
CA THR A 460 -7.59 -13.20 -5.13
C THR A 460 -8.23 -12.48 -6.32
N MET A 461 -7.57 -12.45 -7.49
CA MET A 461 -8.16 -11.93 -8.72
C MET A 461 -9.43 -12.68 -9.12
N LEU A 462 -9.40 -14.02 -9.09
CA LEU A 462 -10.53 -14.85 -9.47
C LEU A 462 -11.70 -14.72 -8.48
N VAL A 463 -11.40 -14.73 -7.18
CA VAL A 463 -12.42 -14.59 -6.13
C VAL A 463 -13.09 -13.22 -6.21
N SER A 464 -12.32 -12.13 -6.23
CA SER A 464 -12.90 -10.78 -6.23
C SER A 464 -13.62 -10.47 -7.55
N GLY A 465 -13.02 -10.82 -8.70
CA GLY A 465 -13.63 -10.65 -10.01
C GLY A 465 -14.90 -11.48 -10.15
N GLY A 466 -14.88 -12.73 -9.69
CA GLY A 466 -16.06 -13.61 -9.69
C GLY A 466 -17.20 -13.07 -8.81
N LEU A 467 -16.89 -12.59 -7.60
CA LEU A 467 -17.86 -11.95 -6.71
C LEU A 467 -18.49 -10.71 -7.36
N TYR A 468 -17.67 -9.89 -8.01
CA TYR A 468 -18.14 -8.70 -8.71
C TYR A 468 -19.08 -9.05 -9.88
N LEU A 469 -18.67 -9.98 -10.76
CA LEU A 469 -19.49 -10.42 -11.89
C LEU A 469 -20.81 -11.04 -11.44
N LEU A 470 -20.79 -11.86 -10.39
CA LEU A 470 -21.99 -12.47 -9.83
C LEU A 470 -22.94 -11.40 -9.29
N ALA A 471 -22.44 -10.45 -8.51
CA ALA A 471 -23.25 -9.37 -7.96
C ALA A 471 -23.87 -8.50 -9.06
N MET A 472 -23.10 -8.13 -10.09
CA MET A 472 -23.60 -7.37 -11.24
C MET A 472 -24.68 -8.13 -12.03
N ARG A 473 -24.56 -9.45 -12.17
CA ARG A 473 -25.60 -10.29 -12.80
C ARG A 473 -26.89 -10.39 -12.00
N CYS A 474 -26.84 -10.24 -10.68
CA CYS A 474 -28.05 -10.25 -9.84
C CYS A 474 -28.80 -8.91 -9.88
N LEU A 475 -28.21 -7.86 -10.45
CA LEU A 475 -28.76 -6.50 -10.50
C LEU A 475 -29.35 -6.12 -11.85
N GLY A 476 -28.79 -6.66 -12.93
CA GLY A 476 -29.40 -6.61 -14.26
C GLY A 476 -30.47 -7.69 -14.40
#